data_AF-A0A5C9AD74-F1
#
_entry.id   AF-A0A5C9AD74-F1
#
_cell.length_a   1.000
_cell.length_b   1.000
_cell.length_c   1.000
_cell.angle_alpha   90.00
_cell.angle_beta   90.00
_cell.angle_gamma   90.00
#
_symmetry.space_group_name_H-M   'P 1'
#
loop_
_entity.id
_entity.type
_entity.pdbx_description
1 polymer ?
#
loop_
_entity_poly.entity_id
_entity_poly.type
_entity_poly.pdbx_seq_one_letter_code
_entity_poly.pdbx_strand_id
1 'polypeptide(L)'
;MGWGYLGTSGNVKNPLCSASDKYCYRDNSYKQAGSIDGSQMFHGPASLFGGVEYQTPWQPLRLKLEYEGNNYQQDFAGKLEQKSKFNVGAIYRVTDWADVNLSYERGNTFMFGVTLRTNFNDLRPSYNDNARPQYQPQPQDAILQHSVVANQLTLLKYNAGLADPQIQAKGDTLYVTGEQVKYRDSREGIIRANRIVMNDLPDGIKTIRITENRLNMPQATTETDVASLKNHLAGEPLGHETTLAQKRVEPVVPQSTEQGWYIDKSRFDFHIDPVLNQSVGGPENFYMYQLGVMGTADLWLTDHLLTTGSLFANLANNYDKFNYTNPPQDSHLPRVRTHVREYVQNDVYVNNLQANYFQHLGNGFYGQVYGGYLETMFGGAGAEVLYRPLDSNWAFGLDANYVKQRDWRSAKDMMKFTDYSVKTGHLTAYWTPSFAQDVLVKASVGQYLAGDKGGTLEIAKRFDSGVVVGGYATITNVSKEEYGEGDFTKGVYVSVP
;
A
#
# COMPACT_ATOMS: atom_id res chain seq x y z
N MET A 1 14.30 34.02 -12.75
CA MET A 1 15.73 34.04 -12.40
C MET A 1 16.03 32.79 -11.60
N GLY A 2 17.11 32.09 -11.91
CA GLY A 2 17.51 30.84 -11.27
C GLY A 2 18.92 30.91 -10.72
N TRP A 3 19.19 30.06 -9.73
CA TRP A 3 20.49 29.84 -9.10
C TRP A 3 20.78 28.33 -9.08
N GLY A 4 22.00 27.94 -8.74
CA GLY A 4 22.41 26.53 -8.80
C GLY A 4 22.38 26.02 -10.24
N TYR A 5 21.93 24.79 -10.47
CA TYR A 5 21.91 24.15 -11.79
C TYR A 5 21.18 24.99 -12.86
N LEU A 6 20.07 25.65 -12.51
CA LEU A 6 19.32 26.50 -13.45
C LEU A 6 20.01 27.87 -13.73
N GLY A 7 21.06 28.23 -12.99
CA GLY A 7 21.69 29.56 -13.02
C GLY A 7 23.15 29.57 -13.50
N THR A 8 23.72 28.40 -13.82
CA THR A 8 25.16 28.23 -14.07
C THR A 8 25.70 29.01 -15.27
N SER A 9 24.86 29.45 -16.21
CA SER A 9 25.31 30.32 -17.31
C SER A 9 25.65 31.74 -16.88
N GLY A 10 25.22 32.17 -15.68
CA GLY A 10 25.64 33.43 -15.08
C GLY A 10 25.32 34.68 -15.91
N ASN A 11 24.24 34.67 -16.72
CA ASN A 11 23.97 35.75 -17.68
C ASN A 11 23.48 37.06 -17.03
N VAL A 12 23.20 37.04 -15.73
CA VAL A 12 22.85 38.22 -14.94
C VAL A 12 23.59 38.20 -13.61
N LYS A 13 23.93 39.39 -13.11
CA LYS A 13 24.52 39.52 -11.78
C LYS A 13 23.48 39.11 -10.73
N ASN A 14 23.88 38.27 -9.77
CA ASN A 14 23.01 37.90 -8.65
C ASN A 14 22.64 39.18 -7.87
N PRO A 15 21.36 39.57 -7.80
CA PRO A 15 20.97 40.81 -7.12
C PRO A 15 21.23 40.74 -5.62
N LEU A 16 21.26 39.55 -5.01
CA LEU A 16 21.50 39.42 -3.56
C LEU A 16 22.95 39.69 -3.17
N CYS A 17 23.88 39.75 -4.13
CA CYS A 17 25.23 40.23 -3.91
C CYS A 17 25.26 41.64 -3.31
N SER A 18 24.30 42.52 -3.67
CA SER A 18 24.26 43.87 -3.09
C SER A 18 23.80 43.88 -1.64
N ALA A 19 23.10 42.84 -1.19
CA ALA A 19 22.67 42.70 0.20
C ALA A 19 23.78 42.09 1.08
N SER A 20 24.54 41.13 0.55
CA SER A 20 25.71 40.55 1.21
C SER A 20 26.59 39.78 0.23
N ASP A 21 27.90 39.93 0.36
CA ASP A 21 28.89 39.23 -0.48
C ASP A 21 28.79 37.70 -0.38
N LYS A 22 28.23 37.17 0.70
CA LYS A 22 28.02 35.72 0.85
C LYS A 22 27.21 35.13 -0.30
N TYR A 23 26.21 35.86 -0.81
CA TYR A 23 25.36 35.39 -1.91
C TYR A 23 26.07 35.35 -3.26
N CYS A 24 27.23 36.01 -3.41
CA CYS A 24 27.99 35.98 -4.65
C CYS A 24 28.72 34.67 -4.87
N TYR A 25 29.00 33.92 -3.80
CA TYR A 25 29.81 32.71 -3.84
C TYR A 25 28.96 31.54 -3.38
N ARG A 26 28.97 30.47 -4.18
CA ARG A 26 28.38 29.19 -3.78
C ARG A 26 29.50 28.27 -3.35
N ASP A 27 29.36 27.73 -2.14
CA ASP A 27 30.28 26.70 -1.69
C ASP A 27 29.86 25.35 -2.29
N ASN A 28 30.73 24.81 -3.15
CA ASN A 28 30.54 23.50 -3.77
C ASN A 28 31.34 22.40 -3.07
N SER A 29 31.89 22.68 -1.87
CA SER A 29 32.62 21.71 -1.04
C SER A 29 31.69 20.66 -0.41
N TYR A 30 30.41 20.99 -0.23
CA TYR A 30 29.40 20.09 0.29
C TYR A 30 28.97 19.08 -0.78
N LYS A 31 29.51 17.85 -0.70
CA LYS A 31 29.32 16.77 -1.68
C LYS A 31 28.61 15.53 -1.12
N GLN A 32 28.00 15.62 0.06
CA GLN A 32 27.28 14.49 0.63
C GLN A 32 25.90 14.37 -0.01
N ALA A 33 25.70 13.33 -0.81
CA ALA A 33 24.39 12.99 -1.33
C ALA A 33 23.43 12.64 -0.18
N GLY A 34 22.17 13.05 -0.27
CA GLY A 34 21.11 12.60 0.66
C GLY A 34 20.75 13.56 1.81
N SER A 35 21.56 14.59 2.09
CA SER A 35 21.27 15.63 3.09
C SER A 35 20.56 16.87 2.48
N ILE A 36 19.85 17.63 3.31
CA ILE A 36 19.15 18.85 2.90
C ILE A 36 19.98 20.05 3.35
N ASP A 37 20.50 20.84 2.41
CA ASP A 37 21.23 22.08 2.69
C ASP A 37 20.49 23.32 2.16
N GLY A 38 19.81 24.02 3.06
CA GLY A 38 19.16 25.30 2.76
C GLY A 38 20.11 26.50 2.73
N SER A 39 21.34 26.36 3.25
CA SER A 39 22.28 27.48 3.40
C SER A 39 22.76 28.04 2.06
N GLN A 40 22.78 27.20 1.02
CA GLN A 40 23.23 27.55 -0.33
C GLN A 40 22.11 28.08 -1.24
N MET A 41 20.88 28.27 -0.75
CA MET A 41 19.80 28.84 -1.57
C MET A 41 20.16 30.26 -2.01
N PHE A 42 19.95 30.56 -3.30
CA PHE A 42 20.21 31.89 -3.90
C PHE A 42 21.69 32.36 -3.90
N HIS A 43 22.63 31.44 -3.69
CA HIS A 43 24.07 31.72 -3.74
C HIS A 43 24.69 31.40 -5.10
N GLY A 44 25.70 32.17 -5.50
CA GLY A 44 26.49 31.96 -6.71
C GLY A 44 25.92 32.61 -7.98
N PRO A 45 26.35 32.12 -9.17
CA PRO A 45 25.88 32.60 -10.46
C PRO A 45 24.34 32.56 -10.59
N ALA A 46 23.77 33.59 -11.19
CA ALA A 46 22.35 33.69 -11.47
C ALA A 46 22.12 33.77 -12.98
N SER A 47 21.02 33.18 -13.44
CA SER A 47 20.60 33.28 -14.84
C SER A 47 19.12 33.59 -15.00
N LEU A 48 18.78 34.32 -16.04
CA LEU A 48 17.39 34.42 -16.49
C LEU A 48 17.05 33.15 -17.27
N PHE A 49 15.89 32.59 -16.94
CA PHE A 49 15.28 31.50 -17.67
C PHE A 49 13.78 31.75 -17.69
N GLY A 50 13.08 31.18 -18.65
CA GLY A 50 11.62 31.30 -18.76
C GLY A 50 11.11 30.65 -20.03
N GLY A 51 9.79 30.52 -20.14
CA GLY A 51 9.19 29.92 -21.32
C GLY A 51 7.74 30.36 -21.51
N VAL A 52 7.23 30.05 -22.70
CA VAL A 52 5.84 30.28 -23.11
C VAL A 52 5.28 28.96 -23.61
N GLU A 53 4.12 28.57 -23.09
CA GLU A 53 3.29 27.50 -23.66
C GLU A 53 2.13 28.15 -24.43
N TYR A 54 1.95 27.75 -25.68
CA TYR A 54 0.88 28.22 -26.55
C TYR A 54 -0.04 27.05 -26.91
N GLN A 55 -1.29 27.13 -26.47
CA GLN A 55 -2.36 26.24 -26.91
C GLN A 55 -2.80 26.66 -28.32
N THR A 56 -2.54 25.80 -29.31
CA THR A 56 -2.95 26.09 -30.68
C THR A 56 -4.47 25.94 -30.84
N PRO A 57 -5.07 26.52 -31.91
CA PRO A 57 -6.48 26.27 -32.23
C PRO A 57 -6.80 24.78 -32.44
N TRP A 58 -5.81 23.98 -32.83
CA TRP A 58 -5.92 22.53 -32.83
C TRP A 58 -5.73 22.01 -31.41
N GLN A 59 -6.84 21.78 -30.71
CA GLN A 59 -6.86 21.45 -29.27
C GLN A 59 -5.86 20.36 -28.83
N PRO A 60 -5.62 19.27 -29.60
CA PRO A 60 -4.61 18.28 -29.25
C PRO A 60 -3.18 18.80 -29.23
N LEU A 61 -2.85 19.89 -29.95
CA LEU A 61 -1.48 20.37 -30.12
C LEU A 61 -1.18 21.62 -29.28
N ARG A 62 -0.12 21.53 -28.48
CA ARG A 62 0.48 22.64 -27.73
C ARG A 62 1.93 22.85 -28.14
N LEU A 63 2.34 24.10 -28.25
CA LEU A 63 3.72 24.48 -28.56
C LEU A 63 4.39 25.08 -27.33
N LYS A 64 5.68 24.82 -27.17
CA LYS A 64 6.51 25.35 -26.09
C LYS A 64 7.74 26.03 -26.66
N LEU A 65 8.07 27.18 -26.10
CA LEU A 65 9.35 27.85 -26.28
C LEU A 65 9.93 28.11 -24.90
N GLU A 66 11.18 27.71 -24.69
CA GLU A 66 11.92 27.95 -23.46
C GLU A 66 13.25 28.63 -23.79
N TYR A 67 13.63 29.58 -22.96
CA TYR A 67 14.98 30.13 -22.86
C TYR A 67 15.61 29.62 -21.57
N GLU A 68 16.67 28.83 -21.68
CA GLU A 68 17.31 28.16 -20.55
C GLU A 68 18.53 28.91 -19.99
N GLY A 69 18.69 28.82 -18.67
CA GLY A 69 19.74 29.51 -17.91
C GLY A 69 20.94 28.64 -17.55
N ASN A 70 20.99 27.39 -17.98
CA ASN A 70 22.03 26.44 -17.60
C ASN A 70 23.27 26.52 -18.52
N ASN A 71 24.37 25.95 -18.05
CA ASN A 71 25.65 25.76 -18.73
C ASN A 71 26.12 24.33 -18.46
N TYR A 72 26.04 23.50 -19.49
CA TYR A 72 26.30 22.06 -19.41
C TYR A 72 27.79 21.67 -19.45
N GLN A 73 28.72 22.62 -19.32
CA GLN A 73 30.16 22.33 -19.30
C GLN A 73 30.62 21.59 -18.04
N GLN A 74 29.81 21.59 -16.98
CA GLN A 74 30.10 20.94 -15.70
C GLN A 74 29.00 19.93 -15.31
N ASP A 75 28.31 19.37 -16.31
CA ASP A 75 27.25 18.40 -16.06
C ASP A 75 27.81 17.06 -15.58
N PHE A 76 27.05 16.35 -14.74
CA PHE A 76 27.42 15.01 -14.26
C PHE A 76 27.48 13.99 -15.42
N ALA A 77 26.66 14.18 -16.45
CA ALA A 77 26.69 13.38 -17.68
C ALA A 77 27.90 13.69 -18.59
N GLY A 78 28.79 14.60 -18.18
CA GLY A 78 29.94 15.08 -18.96
C GLY A 78 29.68 16.41 -19.65
N LYS A 79 30.61 16.85 -20.51
CA LYS A 79 30.47 18.11 -21.24
C LYS A 79 29.45 17.97 -22.36
N LEU A 80 28.27 18.57 -22.20
CA LEU A 80 27.27 18.58 -23.26
C LEU A 80 27.45 19.85 -24.12
N GLU A 81 27.48 19.66 -25.44
CA GLU A 81 27.53 20.77 -26.38
C GLU A 81 26.17 21.49 -26.39
N GLN A 82 26.20 22.82 -26.29
CA GLN A 82 25.01 23.68 -26.39
C GLN A 82 25.28 24.74 -27.46
N LYS A 83 24.52 24.69 -28.56
CA LYS A 83 24.59 25.64 -29.69
C LYS A 83 23.59 26.79 -29.55
N SER A 84 22.50 26.57 -28.81
CA SER A 84 21.45 27.55 -28.55
C SER A 84 20.94 27.42 -27.12
N LYS A 85 20.52 28.54 -26.53
CA LYS A 85 19.79 28.59 -25.24
C LYS A 85 18.28 28.51 -25.41
N PHE A 86 17.79 28.43 -26.65
CA PHE A 86 16.37 28.29 -26.95
C PHE A 86 16.04 26.83 -27.21
N ASN A 87 15.03 26.34 -26.49
CA ASN A 87 14.45 25.02 -26.65
C ASN A 87 13.03 25.18 -27.19
N VAL A 88 12.66 24.38 -28.18
CA VAL A 88 11.31 24.38 -28.76
C VAL A 88 10.70 22.99 -28.64
N GLY A 89 9.41 22.92 -28.34
CA GLY A 89 8.71 21.65 -28.16
C GLY A 89 7.29 21.68 -28.70
N ALA A 90 6.82 20.51 -29.09
CA ALA A 90 5.44 20.24 -29.45
C ALA A 90 4.92 19.10 -28.58
N ILE A 91 3.73 19.28 -28.03
CA ILE A 91 3.01 18.27 -27.24
C ILE A 91 1.71 17.97 -27.97
N TYR A 92 1.53 16.71 -28.36
CA TYR A 92 0.35 16.22 -29.03
C TYR A 92 -0.42 15.27 -28.13
N ARG A 93 -1.67 15.62 -27.79
CA ARG A 93 -2.58 14.78 -27.03
C ARG A 93 -3.17 13.71 -27.94
N VAL A 94 -2.71 12.48 -27.79
CA VAL A 94 -3.21 11.33 -28.56
C VAL A 94 -4.57 10.89 -28.02
N THR A 95 -4.72 10.88 -26.70
CA THR A 95 -5.95 10.51 -25.98
C THR A 95 -6.03 11.32 -24.68
N ASP A 96 -7.14 11.26 -23.96
CA ASP A 96 -7.27 11.92 -22.65
C ASP A 96 -6.24 11.42 -21.61
N TRP A 97 -5.70 10.21 -21.80
CA TRP A 97 -4.72 9.58 -20.91
C TRP A 97 -3.28 9.60 -21.45
N ALA A 98 -3.02 10.08 -22.67
CA ALA A 98 -1.69 10.07 -23.27
C ALA A 98 -1.37 11.31 -24.11
N ASP A 99 -0.22 11.92 -23.83
CA ASP A 99 0.43 12.91 -24.68
C ASP A 99 1.74 12.33 -25.26
N VAL A 100 2.08 12.75 -26.48
CA VAL A 100 3.37 12.51 -27.14
C VAL A 100 4.09 13.84 -27.31
N ASN A 101 5.37 13.87 -26.97
CA ASN A 101 6.17 15.08 -26.89
C ASN A 101 7.35 14.96 -27.88
N LEU A 102 7.60 16.01 -28.64
CA LEU A 102 8.78 16.14 -29.48
C LEU A 102 9.42 17.51 -29.20
N SER A 103 10.69 17.54 -28.81
CA SER A 103 11.43 18.78 -28.58
C SER A 103 12.77 18.81 -29.31
N TYR A 104 13.22 20.01 -29.63
CA TYR A 104 14.56 20.31 -30.09
C TYR A 104 15.24 21.20 -29.06
N GLU A 105 16.23 20.65 -28.40
CA GLU A 105 16.89 21.22 -27.23
C GLU A 105 18.36 21.54 -27.55
N ARG A 106 18.89 22.57 -26.86
CA ARG A 106 20.28 23.03 -26.93
C ARG A 106 20.76 23.42 -28.34
N GLY A 107 19.85 23.53 -29.31
CA GLY A 107 20.17 23.77 -30.72
C GLY A 107 20.94 22.62 -31.38
N ASN A 108 20.90 21.41 -30.82
CA ASN A 108 21.59 20.25 -31.40
C ASN A 108 20.97 18.89 -31.05
N THR A 109 19.98 18.81 -30.16
CA THR A 109 19.44 17.53 -29.69
C THR A 109 17.95 17.42 -29.95
N PHE A 110 17.49 16.33 -30.58
CA PHE A 110 16.08 15.99 -30.63
C PHE A 110 15.72 15.08 -29.46
N MET A 111 14.58 15.35 -28.85
CA MET A 111 14.05 14.61 -27.71
C MET A 111 12.63 14.16 -28.03
N PHE A 112 12.31 12.94 -27.64
CA PHE A 112 10.98 12.34 -27.75
C PHE A 112 10.55 11.87 -26.36
N GLY A 113 9.29 12.08 -26.02
CA GLY A 113 8.74 11.64 -24.74
C GLY A 113 7.27 11.24 -24.85
N VAL A 114 6.82 10.44 -23.90
CA VAL A 114 5.41 10.08 -23.72
C VAL A 114 5.02 10.47 -22.31
N THR A 115 3.84 11.06 -22.16
CA THR A 115 3.27 11.40 -20.85
C THR A 115 1.94 10.69 -20.68
N LEU A 116 1.88 9.80 -19.70
CA LEU A 116 0.65 9.10 -19.33
C LEU A 116 -0.03 9.85 -18.18
N ARG A 117 -1.35 10.01 -18.27
CA ARG A 117 -2.19 10.73 -17.30
C ARG A 117 -3.27 9.80 -16.79
N THR A 118 -3.53 9.85 -15.49
CA THR A 118 -4.64 9.13 -14.88
C THR A 118 -5.13 9.88 -13.65
N ASN A 119 -6.43 9.77 -13.38
CA ASN A 119 -7.02 10.21 -12.11
C ASN A 119 -7.26 8.97 -11.25
N PHE A 120 -6.52 8.83 -10.15
CA PHE A 120 -6.67 7.70 -9.25
C PHE A 120 -8.02 7.66 -8.52
N ASN A 121 -8.84 8.71 -8.52
CA ASN A 121 -10.21 8.62 -7.99
C ASN A 121 -11.18 7.94 -8.96
N ASP A 122 -10.96 8.12 -10.27
CA ASP A 122 -11.89 7.66 -11.31
C ASP A 122 -11.50 6.30 -11.89
N LEU A 123 -10.33 5.78 -11.52
CA LEU A 123 -9.85 4.49 -11.99
C LEU A 123 -10.75 3.37 -11.43
N ARG A 124 -11.54 2.74 -12.31
CA ARG A 124 -12.45 1.65 -11.95
C ARG A 124 -12.03 0.37 -12.66
N PRO A 125 -11.95 -0.76 -11.94
CA PRO A 125 -11.84 -2.04 -12.60
C PRO A 125 -13.07 -2.29 -13.46
N SER A 126 -12.88 -2.79 -14.67
CA SER A 126 -13.97 -3.22 -15.55
C SER A 126 -14.50 -4.58 -15.08
N TYR A 127 -15.24 -4.62 -13.97
CA TYR A 127 -15.94 -5.82 -13.53
C TYR A 127 -17.44 -5.61 -13.62
N ASN A 128 -18.15 -6.58 -14.22
CA ASN A 128 -19.60 -6.63 -14.22
C ASN A 128 -20.07 -7.16 -12.87
N ASP A 129 -20.51 -6.26 -11.99
CA ASP A 129 -21.09 -6.64 -10.73
C ASP A 129 -22.54 -7.10 -10.87
N ASN A 130 -22.95 -8.03 -10.02
CA ASN A 130 -24.34 -8.46 -9.90
C ASN A 130 -25.18 -7.31 -9.34
N ALA A 131 -26.38 -7.11 -9.88
CA ALA A 131 -27.33 -6.17 -9.30
C ALA A 131 -27.59 -6.51 -7.82
N ARG A 132 -27.83 -5.48 -7.00
CA ARG A 132 -28.31 -5.68 -5.63
C ARG A 132 -29.60 -6.50 -5.66
N PRO A 133 -29.79 -7.47 -4.75
CA PRO A 133 -31.04 -8.23 -4.69
C PRO A 133 -32.23 -7.29 -4.52
N GLN A 134 -33.30 -7.57 -5.26
CA GLN A 134 -34.56 -6.87 -5.07
C GLN A 134 -35.18 -7.27 -3.75
N TYR A 135 -35.84 -6.32 -3.09
CA TYR A 135 -36.59 -6.60 -1.87
C TYR A 135 -37.93 -7.20 -2.24
N GLN A 136 -38.11 -8.48 -1.94
CA GLN A 136 -39.29 -9.29 -2.23
C GLN A 136 -39.53 -10.27 -1.06
N PRO A 137 -40.04 -9.78 0.09
CA PRO A 137 -40.15 -10.59 1.30
C PRO A 137 -41.12 -11.75 1.13
N GLN A 138 -40.70 -12.94 1.53
CA GLN A 138 -41.47 -14.16 1.65
C GLN A 138 -41.68 -14.49 3.14
N PRO A 139 -42.91 -14.84 3.55
CA PRO A 139 -43.16 -15.29 4.93
C PRO A 139 -42.35 -16.54 5.25
N GLN A 140 -41.81 -16.60 6.47
CA GLN A 140 -41.02 -17.73 6.93
C GLN A 140 -41.32 -18.00 8.40
N ASP A 141 -41.54 -19.27 8.74
CA ASP A 141 -41.72 -19.68 10.14
C ASP A 141 -40.49 -19.29 10.99
N ALA A 142 -40.64 -19.27 12.31
CA ALA A 142 -39.53 -19.02 13.24
C ALA A 142 -38.38 -20.05 13.12
N ILE A 143 -38.60 -21.16 12.41
CA ILE A 143 -37.60 -22.19 12.14
C ILE A 143 -36.87 -21.88 10.82
N LEU A 144 -35.54 -21.86 10.88
CA LEU A 144 -34.65 -21.74 9.73
C LEU A 144 -34.75 -22.98 8.83
N GLN A 145 -35.60 -22.89 7.80
CA GLN A 145 -35.71 -23.95 6.79
C GLN A 145 -34.41 -24.08 5.98
N HIS A 146 -33.86 -25.29 5.91
CA HIS A 146 -32.56 -25.57 5.29
C HIS A 146 -32.44 -25.06 3.84
N SER A 147 -33.44 -25.30 3.00
CA SER A 147 -33.42 -24.90 1.58
C SER A 147 -33.35 -23.38 1.41
N VAL A 148 -34.08 -22.64 2.24
CA VAL A 148 -34.12 -21.17 2.24
C VAL A 148 -32.76 -20.63 2.68
N VAL A 149 -32.25 -21.11 3.82
CA VAL A 149 -30.97 -20.63 4.35
C VAL A 149 -29.80 -21.00 3.42
N ALA A 150 -29.82 -22.15 2.77
CA ALA A 150 -28.81 -22.52 1.77
C ALA A 150 -28.78 -21.52 0.59
N ASN A 151 -29.95 -21.06 0.12
CA ASN A 151 -30.04 -20.02 -0.92
C ASN A 151 -29.53 -18.67 -0.41
N GLN A 152 -29.92 -18.26 0.81
CA GLN A 152 -29.44 -17.03 1.43
C GLN A 152 -27.92 -17.04 1.60
N LEU A 153 -27.33 -18.12 2.11
CA LEU A 153 -25.88 -18.28 2.24
C LEU A 153 -25.16 -18.18 0.89
N THR A 154 -25.74 -18.76 -0.17
CA THR A 154 -25.22 -18.64 -1.54
C THR A 154 -25.25 -17.19 -2.02
N LEU A 155 -26.35 -16.48 -1.78
CA LEU A 155 -26.45 -15.06 -2.12
C LEU A 155 -25.50 -14.19 -1.28
N LEU A 156 -25.31 -14.50 0.00
CA LEU A 156 -24.35 -13.81 0.86
C LEU A 156 -22.92 -13.98 0.31
N LYS A 157 -22.57 -15.19 -0.14
CA LYS A 157 -21.27 -15.49 -0.75
C LYS A 157 -21.06 -14.76 -2.08
N TYR A 158 -21.94 -14.95 -3.05
CA TYR A 158 -21.70 -14.52 -4.43
C TYR A 158 -22.26 -13.12 -4.76
N ASN A 159 -23.28 -12.65 -4.03
CA ASN A 159 -23.86 -11.31 -4.23
C ASN A 159 -23.35 -10.31 -3.20
N ALA A 160 -23.45 -10.61 -1.90
CA ALA A 160 -22.95 -9.72 -0.84
C ALA A 160 -21.41 -9.79 -0.65
N GLY A 161 -20.75 -10.80 -1.24
CA GLY A 161 -19.30 -10.91 -1.21
C GLY A 161 -18.72 -11.33 0.14
N LEU A 162 -19.52 -11.99 0.97
CA LEU A 162 -19.09 -12.51 2.26
C LEU A 162 -18.52 -13.92 2.06
N ALA A 163 -17.22 -14.10 2.19
CA ALA A 163 -16.61 -15.42 2.26
C ALA A 163 -17.05 -16.13 3.54
N ASP A 164 -17.25 -17.46 3.40
CA ASP A 164 -17.67 -18.39 4.45
C ASP A 164 -18.82 -17.88 5.32
N PRO A 165 -19.94 -17.46 4.70
CA PRO A 165 -21.01 -16.83 5.44
C PRO A 165 -21.67 -17.83 6.39
N GLN A 166 -22.15 -17.32 7.52
CA GLN A 166 -22.94 -18.07 8.49
C GLN A 166 -24.21 -17.30 8.82
N ILE A 167 -25.32 -18.02 9.00
CA ILE A 167 -26.59 -17.48 9.47
C ILE A 167 -26.97 -18.24 10.73
N GLN A 168 -27.20 -17.52 11.82
CA GLN A 168 -27.53 -18.08 13.12
C GLN A 168 -28.68 -17.29 13.75
N ALA A 169 -29.62 -17.98 14.40
CA ALA A 169 -30.74 -17.36 15.11
C ALA A 169 -30.65 -17.65 16.62
N LYS A 170 -30.97 -16.64 17.42
CA LYS A 170 -31.08 -16.75 18.88
C LYS A 170 -32.05 -15.71 19.43
N GLY A 171 -33.15 -16.16 20.02
CA GLY A 171 -34.20 -15.25 20.51
C GLY A 171 -34.80 -14.42 19.35
N ASP A 172 -34.80 -13.10 19.50
CA ASP A 172 -35.31 -12.16 18.47
C ASP A 172 -34.20 -11.57 17.57
N THR A 173 -33.02 -12.20 17.54
CA THR A 173 -31.86 -11.69 16.79
C THR A 173 -31.34 -12.71 15.78
N LEU A 174 -31.17 -12.25 14.54
CA LEU A 174 -30.48 -12.98 13.47
C LEU A 174 -29.04 -12.48 13.36
N TYR A 175 -28.09 -13.40 13.46
CA TYR A 175 -26.67 -13.16 13.31
C TYR A 175 -26.22 -13.63 11.94
N VAL A 176 -25.52 -12.76 11.21
CA VAL A 176 -24.85 -13.08 9.97
C VAL A 176 -23.38 -12.80 10.17
N THR A 177 -22.51 -13.77 9.87
CA THR A 177 -21.06 -13.57 9.93
C THR A 177 -20.43 -13.87 8.58
N GLY A 178 -19.29 -13.23 8.27
CA GLY A 178 -18.54 -13.52 7.06
C GLY A 178 -17.41 -12.52 6.82
N GLU A 179 -16.47 -12.89 5.96
CA GLU A 179 -15.34 -12.02 5.59
C GLU A 179 -15.63 -11.30 4.27
N GLN A 180 -15.58 -9.96 4.26
CA GLN A 180 -15.85 -9.20 3.05
C GLN A 180 -14.65 -9.28 2.09
N VAL A 181 -14.84 -9.93 0.94
CA VAL A 181 -13.78 -10.14 -0.07
C VAL A 181 -14.05 -9.49 -1.42
N LYS A 182 -15.28 -9.03 -1.68
CA LYS A 182 -15.69 -8.51 -2.99
C LYS A 182 -15.71 -6.99 -3.06
N TYR A 183 -16.21 -6.33 -2.02
CA TYR A 183 -16.38 -4.88 -1.97
C TYR A 183 -15.33 -4.24 -1.06
N ARG A 184 -14.60 -3.27 -1.62
CA ARG A 184 -13.63 -2.47 -0.86
C ARG A 184 -14.29 -1.62 0.23
N ASP A 185 -15.44 -1.04 -0.08
CA ASP A 185 -16.34 -0.44 0.90
C ASP A 185 -17.31 -1.52 1.38
N SER A 186 -17.06 -2.03 2.59
CA SER A 186 -17.83 -3.15 3.10
C SER A 186 -19.27 -2.82 3.45
N ARG A 187 -19.63 -1.53 3.50
CA ARG A 187 -21.03 -1.08 3.62
C ARG A 187 -21.90 -1.61 2.49
N GLU A 188 -21.34 -1.76 1.28
CA GLU A 188 -22.07 -2.35 0.14
C GLU A 188 -22.44 -3.82 0.43
N GLY A 189 -21.51 -4.58 1.01
CA GLY A 189 -21.74 -5.95 1.44
C GLY A 189 -22.81 -6.03 2.52
N ILE A 190 -22.77 -5.13 3.51
CA ILE A 190 -23.76 -5.06 4.60
C ILE A 190 -25.15 -4.73 4.06
N ILE A 191 -25.27 -3.76 3.14
CA ILE A 191 -26.55 -3.41 2.50
C ILE A 191 -27.14 -4.61 1.76
N ARG A 192 -26.31 -5.36 1.03
CA ARG A 192 -26.75 -6.56 0.31
C ARG A 192 -27.12 -7.69 1.26
N ALA A 193 -26.31 -7.93 2.29
CA ALA A 193 -26.59 -8.94 3.30
C ALA A 193 -27.92 -8.68 4.00
N ASN A 194 -28.18 -7.43 4.40
CA ASN A 194 -29.46 -7.00 4.95
C ASN A 194 -30.63 -7.32 4.00
N ARG A 195 -30.52 -6.97 2.72
CA ARG A 195 -31.57 -7.28 1.72
C ARG A 195 -31.81 -8.79 1.56
N ILE A 196 -30.73 -9.58 1.54
CA ILE A 196 -30.80 -11.03 1.37
C ILE A 196 -31.53 -11.67 2.55
N VAL A 197 -31.14 -11.35 3.78
CA VAL A 197 -31.80 -11.94 4.95
C VAL A 197 -33.21 -11.40 5.18
N MET A 198 -33.49 -10.16 4.78
CA MET A 198 -34.83 -9.57 4.87
C MET A 198 -35.84 -10.20 3.90
N ASN A 199 -35.39 -10.81 2.81
CA ASN A 199 -36.29 -11.47 1.86
C ASN A 199 -36.89 -12.76 2.40
N ASP A 200 -36.20 -13.46 3.29
CA ASP A 200 -36.72 -14.69 3.91
C ASP A 200 -36.40 -14.69 5.41
N LEU A 201 -36.79 -13.59 6.08
CA LEU A 201 -36.51 -13.38 7.50
C LEU A 201 -37.45 -14.26 8.34
N PRO A 202 -36.94 -15.08 9.28
CA PRO A 202 -37.79 -15.88 10.17
C PRO A 202 -38.70 -15.02 11.05
N ASP A 203 -39.91 -15.51 11.30
CA ASP A 203 -40.86 -14.86 12.19
C ASP A 203 -40.28 -14.68 13.60
N GLY A 204 -40.52 -13.51 14.19
CA GLY A 204 -40.08 -13.16 15.55
C GLY A 204 -38.74 -12.42 15.63
N ILE A 205 -37.97 -12.34 14.54
CA ILE A 205 -36.72 -11.58 14.51
C ILE A 205 -37.01 -10.07 14.47
N LYS A 206 -36.40 -9.33 15.40
CA LYS A 206 -36.46 -7.87 15.52
C LYS A 206 -35.14 -7.18 15.19
N THR A 207 -34.03 -7.90 15.34
CA THR A 207 -32.69 -7.34 15.16
C THR A 207 -31.86 -8.20 14.20
N ILE A 208 -31.18 -7.57 13.25
CA ILE A 208 -30.18 -8.21 12.40
C ILE A 208 -28.79 -7.71 12.82
N ARG A 209 -27.87 -8.62 13.08
CA ARG A 209 -26.46 -8.35 13.41
C ARG A 209 -25.56 -8.96 12.35
N ILE A 210 -24.97 -8.12 11.51
CA ILE A 210 -23.98 -8.54 10.52
C ILE A 210 -22.58 -8.28 11.08
N THR A 211 -21.84 -9.34 11.40
CA THR A 211 -20.47 -9.27 11.92
C THR A 211 -19.46 -9.57 10.82
N GLU A 212 -18.60 -8.60 10.56
CA GLU A 212 -17.53 -8.72 9.57
C GLU A 212 -16.30 -9.36 10.21
N ASN A 213 -15.74 -10.37 9.55
CA ASN A 213 -14.53 -11.05 9.98
C ASN A 213 -13.36 -10.72 9.07
N ARG A 214 -12.15 -10.85 9.61
CA ARG A 214 -10.91 -10.87 8.82
C ARG A 214 -9.94 -11.85 9.46
N LEU A 215 -9.40 -12.81 8.70
CA LEU A 215 -8.54 -13.87 9.24
C LEU A 215 -9.17 -14.57 10.46
N ASN A 216 -10.46 -14.91 10.36
CA ASN A 216 -11.29 -15.47 11.45
C ASN A 216 -11.42 -14.61 12.72
N MET A 217 -10.90 -13.38 12.73
CA MET A 217 -11.09 -12.44 13.83
C MET A 217 -12.27 -11.50 13.54
N PRO A 218 -13.29 -11.45 14.41
CA PRO A 218 -14.41 -10.54 14.22
C PRO A 218 -13.95 -9.08 14.41
N GLN A 219 -14.33 -8.20 13.49
CA GLN A 219 -13.84 -6.82 13.42
C GLN A 219 -14.86 -5.80 13.92
N ALA A 220 -16.11 -5.95 13.52
CA ALA A 220 -17.22 -5.11 13.96
C ALA A 220 -18.55 -5.77 13.62
N THR A 221 -19.60 -5.35 14.32
CA THR A 221 -20.97 -5.75 14.03
C THR A 221 -21.81 -4.54 13.64
N THR A 222 -22.56 -4.66 12.56
CA THR A 222 -23.63 -3.71 12.22
C THR A 222 -24.95 -4.25 12.74
N GLU A 223 -25.51 -3.57 13.74
CA GLU A 223 -26.83 -3.86 14.29
C GLU A 223 -27.89 -3.05 13.54
N THR A 224 -28.91 -3.72 13.03
CA THR A 224 -29.99 -3.12 12.24
C THR A 224 -31.34 -3.53 12.81
N ASP A 225 -32.20 -2.55 13.10
CA ASP A 225 -33.59 -2.80 13.46
C ASP A 225 -34.40 -3.24 12.24
N VAL A 226 -35.11 -4.37 12.37
CA VAL A 226 -35.86 -4.99 11.28
C VAL A 226 -37.02 -4.12 10.82
N ALA A 227 -37.75 -3.48 11.74
CA ALA A 227 -38.92 -2.67 11.40
C ALA A 227 -38.51 -1.42 10.60
N SER A 228 -37.45 -0.74 11.05
CA SER A 228 -36.86 0.39 10.36
C SER A 228 -36.33 0.00 8.98
N LEU A 229 -35.59 -1.12 8.88
CA LEU A 229 -35.07 -1.61 7.61
C LEU A 229 -36.20 -1.99 6.63
N LYS A 230 -37.28 -2.61 7.13
CA LYS A 230 -38.47 -2.94 6.32
C LYS A 230 -39.08 -1.69 5.69
N ASN A 231 -39.25 -0.60 6.45
CA ASN A 231 -39.80 0.65 5.93
C ASN A 231 -38.91 1.22 4.81
N HIS A 232 -37.60 1.25 5.01
CA HIS A 232 -36.64 1.75 4.01
C HIS A 232 -36.62 0.91 2.73
N LEU A 233 -36.75 -0.41 2.86
CA LEU A 233 -36.73 -1.32 1.71
C LEU A 233 -38.07 -1.34 0.94
N ALA A 234 -39.21 -1.18 1.64
CA ALA A 234 -40.52 -1.07 1.02
C ALA A 234 -40.74 0.28 0.31
N GLY A 235 -39.95 1.29 0.66
CA GLY A 235 -40.07 2.65 0.17
C GLY A 235 -40.88 3.52 1.12
N GLU A 236 -40.45 4.77 1.27
CA GLU A 236 -41.08 5.74 2.15
C GLU A 236 -41.83 6.81 1.34
N PRO A 237 -42.93 7.37 1.87
CA PRO A 237 -43.58 8.50 1.23
C PRO A 237 -42.62 9.68 1.08
N LEU A 238 -42.71 10.38 -0.06
CA LEU A 238 -41.90 11.57 -0.33
C LEU A 238 -42.02 12.59 0.81
N GLY A 239 -40.90 13.05 1.36
CA GLY A 239 -40.87 14.02 2.46
C GLY A 239 -41.14 13.45 3.85
N HIS A 240 -41.29 12.12 3.97
CA HIS A 240 -41.38 11.39 5.23
C HIS A 240 -40.23 10.39 5.37
N GLU A 241 -39.06 10.66 4.77
CA GLU A 241 -37.90 9.78 4.90
C GLU A 241 -37.49 9.68 6.37
N THR A 242 -37.42 8.46 6.89
CA THR A 242 -36.91 8.21 8.25
C THR A 242 -35.42 7.91 8.21
N THR A 243 -34.76 7.98 9.36
CA THR A 243 -33.38 7.51 9.47
C THR A 243 -33.37 6.01 9.73
N LEU A 244 -32.56 5.27 8.97
CA LEU A 244 -32.38 3.84 9.21
C LEU A 244 -31.80 3.65 10.62
N ALA A 245 -32.52 2.93 11.47
CA ALA A 245 -32.07 2.57 12.81
C ALA A 245 -31.01 1.46 12.71
N GLN A 246 -29.81 1.89 12.35
CA GLN A 246 -28.62 1.06 12.17
C GLN A 246 -27.43 1.71 12.88
N LYS A 247 -26.65 0.90 13.60
CA LYS A 247 -25.45 1.36 14.30
C LYS A 247 -24.36 0.30 14.22
N ARG A 248 -23.11 0.77 14.21
CA ARG A 248 -21.93 -0.08 14.31
C ARG A 248 -21.56 -0.24 15.79
N VAL A 249 -21.26 -1.46 16.20
CA VAL A 249 -20.88 -1.81 17.57
C VAL A 249 -19.66 -2.74 17.56
N GLU A 250 -19.03 -2.88 18.73
CA GLU A 250 -17.97 -3.86 18.94
C GLU A 250 -18.44 -5.25 18.52
N PRO A 251 -17.55 -6.12 18.00
CA PRO A 251 -17.95 -7.37 17.39
C PRO A 251 -18.74 -8.26 18.36
N VAL A 252 -19.93 -8.67 17.94
CA VAL A 252 -20.83 -9.57 18.65
C VAL A 252 -20.94 -10.87 17.87
N VAL A 253 -20.41 -11.94 18.46
CA VAL A 253 -20.54 -13.31 17.94
C VAL A 253 -21.28 -14.14 18.99
N PRO A 254 -22.35 -14.87 18.63
CA PRO A 254 -23.12 -15.64 19.60
C PRO A 254 -22.28 -16.80 20.15
N GLN A 255 -22.17 -16.91 21.48
CA GLN A 255 -21.49 -18.04 22.15
C GLN A 255 -22.22 -19.38 21.97
N SER A 256 -23.53 -19.32 21.72
CA SER A 256 -24.39 -20.47 21.44
C SER A 256 -25.52 -20.04 20.53
N THR A 257 -26.02 -20.96 19.72
CA THR A 257 -27.08 -20.73 18.73
C THR A 257 -28.23 -21.70 18.97
N GLU A 258 -29.47 -21.22 18.81
CA GLU A 258 -30.64 -22.10 18.82
C GLU A 258 -30.78 -22.81 17.47
N GLN A 259 -30.50 -22.08 16.39
CA GLN A 259 -30.51 -22.57 15.03
C GLN A 259 -29.35 -21.92 14.26
N GLY A 260 -28.73 -22.64 13.34
CA GLY A 260 -27.65 -22.07 12.54
C GLY A 260 -27.22 -22.96 11.39
N TRP A 261 -26.86 -22.31 10.29
CA TRP A 261 -26.33 -22.93 9.08
C TRP A 261 -25.16 -22.10 8.58
N TYR A 262 -24.21 -22.74 7.91
CA TYR A 262 -23.02 -22.10 7.39
C TYR A 262 -22.56 -22.77 6.10
N ILE A 263 -21.82 -22.03 5.29
CA ILE A 263 -21.00 -22.63 4.24
C ILE A 263 -19.66 -22.97 4.87
N ASP A 264 -19.26 -24.24 4.76
CA ASP A 264 -17.96 -24.70 5.26
C ASP A 264 -16.82 -23.88 4.66
N LYS A 265 -15.98 -23.33 5.55
CA LYS A 265 -14.73 -22.70 5.17
C LYS A 265 -13.74 -23.77 4.74
N SER A 266 -13.23 -23.68 3.51
CA SER A 266 -12.10 -24.52 3.13
C SER A 266 -10.93 -24.22 4.05
N ARG A 267 -10.44 -25.25 4.75
CA ARG A 267 -9.25 -25.12 5.61
C ARG A 267 -7.96 -25.15 4.81
N PHE A 268 -8.00 -25.59 3.57
CA PHE A 268 -6.87 -25.63 2.66
C PHE A 268 -7.16 -24.74 1.45
N ASP A 269 -6.24 -23.84 1.13
CA ASP A 269 -6.27 -23.04 -0.08
C ASP A 269 -4.93 -23.12 -0.78
N PHE A 270 -4.94 -23.12 -2.12
CA PHE A 270 -3.74 -23.16 -2.93
C PHE A 270 -3.93 -22.31 -4.18
N HIS A 271 -2.97 -21.42 -4.43
CA HIS A 271 -2.99 -20.55 -5.58
C HIS A 271 -1.60 -20.42 -6.22
N ILE A 272 -1.58 -20.08 -7.50
CA ILE A 272 -0.37 -19.89 -8.30
C ILE A 272 -0.48 -18.53 -8.97
N ASP A 273 0.45 -17.64 -8.65
CA ASP A 273 0.45 -16.27 -9.17
C ASP A 273 1.70 -15.99 -10.02
N PRO A 274 1.56 -15.32 -11.18
CA PRO A 274 2.71 -14.68 -11.81
C PRO A 274 3.16 -13.50 -10.97
N VAL A 275 4.46 -13.38 -10.74
CA VAL A 275 5.05 -12.32 -9.90
C VAL A 275 6.12 -11.59 -10.68
N LEU A 276 6.07 -10.25 -10.62
CA LEU A 276 7.07 -9.37 -11.20
C LEU A 276 7.62 -8.43 -10.12
N ASN A 277 8.77 -8.78 -9.55
CA ASN A 277 9.49 -7.89 -8.65
C ASN A 277 10.28 -6.88 -9.48
N GLN A 278 10.22 -5.60 -9.11
CA GLN A 278 10.83 -4.50 -9.87
C GLN A 278 11.57 -3.55 -8.92
N SER A 279 12.70 -3.03 -9.37
CA SER A 279 13.39 -1.91 -8.75
C SER A 279 13.77 -0.89 -9.83
N VAL A 280 13.45 0.38 -9.59
CA VAL A 280 13.68 1.48 -10.53
C VAL A 280 14.61 2.49 -9.89
N GLY A 281 15.57 3.01 -10.64
CA GLY A 281 16.50 4.05 -10.18
C GLY A 281 17.75 3.51 -9.48
N GLY A 282 18.14 2.26 -9.73
CA GLY A 282 19.40 1.70 -9.24
C GLY A 282 20.61 2.37 -9.91
N PRO A 283 21.73 2.59 -9.19
CA PRO A 283 22.92 3.22 -9.76
C PRO A 283 23.60 2.36 -10.83
N GLU A 284 23.47 1.03 -10.78
CA GLU A 284 24.05 0.10 -11.75
C GLU A 284 23.18 -0.06 -13.00
N ASN A 285 21.86 -0.06 -12.83
CA ASN A 285 20.90 -0.13 -13.92
C ASN A 285 19.59 0.54 -13.49
N PHE A 286 19.03 1.35 -14.39
CA PHE A 286 17.81 2.11 -14.12
C PHE A 286 16.61 1.21 -13.82
N TYR A 287 16.57 -0.01 -14.36
CA TYR A 287 15.45 -0.93 -14.16
C TYR A 287 15.94 -2.36 -13.94
N MET A 288 15.71 -2.88 -12.73
CA MET A 288 15.90 -4.28 -12.35
C MET A 288 14.54 -4.99 -12.25
N TYR A 289 14.48 -6.24 -12.68
CA TYR A 289 13.27 -7.05 -12.61
C TYR A 289 13.57 -8.52 -12.31
N GLN A 290 12.59 -9.19 -11.70
CA GLN A 290 12.52 -10.64 -11.53
C GLN A 290 11.10 -11.09 -11.83
N LEU A 291 10.92 -11.77 -12.95
CA LEU A 291 9.69 -12.42 -13.36
C LEU A 291 9.72 -13.87 -12.92
N GLY A 292 8.68 -14.31 -12.21
CA GLY A 292 8.56 -15.67 -11.73
C GLY A 292 7.13 -16.10 -11.52
N VAL A 293 6.98 -17.30 -10.98
CA VAL A 293 5.71 -17.87 -10.55
C VAL A 293 5.83 -18.23 -9.07
N MET A 294 4.86 -17.79 -8.27
CA MET A 294 4.76 -18.11 -6.86
C MET A 294 3.62 -19.10 -6.64
N GLY A 295 3.93 -20.26 -6.07
CA GLY A 295 2.94 -21.21 -5.58
C GLY A 295 2.80 -21.08 -4.07
N THR A 296 1.59 -20.78 -3.60
CA THR A 296 1.29 -20.56 -2.18
C THR A 296 0.25 -21.57 -1.72
N ALA A 297 0.47 -22.17 -0.55
CA ALA A 297 -0.46 -23.04 0.12
C ALA A 297 -0.76 -22.53 1.52
N ASP A 298 -2.04 -22.40 1.85
CA ASP A 298 -2.55 -22.02 3.15
C ASP A 298 -3.31 -23.18 3.80
N LEU A 299 -3.02 -23.43 5.08
CA LEU A 299 -3.66 -24.48 5.87
C LEU A 299 -4.07 -23.95 7.25
N TRP A 300 -5.38 -23.84 7.47
CA TRP A 300 -5.99 -23.59 8.78
C TRP A 300 -6.08 -24.89 9.58
N LEU A 301 -5.15 -25.08 10.52
CA LEU A 301 -5.13 -26.23 11.43
C LEU A 301 -6.24 -26.12 12.48
N THR A 302 -6.51 -24.88 12.93
CA THR A 302 -7.64 -24.51 13.79
C THR A 302 -8.25 -23.22 13.28
N ASP A 303 -9.29 -22.69 13.92
CA ASP A 303 -9.84 -21.38 13.54
C ASP A 303 -8.90 -20.21 13.87
N HIS A 304 -7.83 -20.47 14.62
CA HIS A 304 -6.83 -19.50 15.06
C HIS A 304 -5.46 -19.72 14.42
N LEU A 305 -5.11 -20.95 14.03
CA LEU A 305 -3.78 -21.34 13.57
C LEU A 305 -3.74 -21.52 12.05
N LEU A 306 -3.11 -20.57 11.35
CA LEU A 306 -2.86 -20.60 9.91
C LEU A 306 -1.39 -20.92 9.64
N THR A 307 -1.13 -21.98 8.87
CA THR A 307 0.19 -22.27 8.31
C THR A 307 0.22 -21.90 6.84
N THR A 308 1.15 -21.04 6.44
CA THR A 308 1.35 -20.59 5.06
C THR A 308 2.72 -21.00 4.58
N GLY A 309 2.81 -21.54 3.36
CA GLY A 309 4.08 -21.84 2.71
C GLY A 309 4.07 -21.42 1.25
N SER A 310 5.13 -20.76 0.81
CA SER A 310 5.24 -20.23 -0.56
C SER A 310 6.57 -20.64 -1.20
N LEU A 311 6.50 -21.16 -2.42
CA LEU A 311 7.65 -21.46 -3.28
C LEU A 311 7.66 -20.48 -4.46
N PHE A 312 8.82 -19.89 -4.73
CA PHE A 312 9.02 -19.05 -5.90
C PHE A 312 9.86 -19.79 -6.94
N ALA A 313 9.43 -19.75 -8.20
CA ALA A 313 10.18 -20.23 -9.35
C ALA A 313 10.51 -19.05 -10.27
N ASN A 314 11.79 -18.75 -10.41
CA ASN A 314 12.31 -17.69 -11.26
C ASN A 314 12.26 -18.10 -12.74
N LEU A 315 11.62 -17.27 -13.57
CA LEU A 315 11.55 -17.49 -15.01
C LEU A 315 12.59 -16.65 -15.76
N ALA A 316 12.71 -15.37 -15.39
CA ALA A 316 13.65 -14.44 -15.99
C ALA A 316 13.96 -13.29 -15.04
N ASN A 317 15.23 -12.91 -14.93
CA ASN A 317 15.64 -11.72 -14.18
C ASN A 317 16.88 -11.08 -14.82
N ASN A 318 17.21 -9.86 -14.41
CA ASN A 318 18.41 -9.15 -14.83
C ASN A 318 19.29 -8.70 -13.64
N TYR A 319 19.18 -9.41 -12.51
CA TYR A 319 19.91 -9.10 -11.28
C TYR A 319 21.40 -9.51 -11.34
N ASP A 320 21.81 -10.23 -12.39
CA ASP A 320 23.21 -10.44 -12.75
C ASP A 320 23.96 -9.12 -12.99
N LYS A 321 23.25 -8.06 -13.42
CA LYS A 321 23.78 -6.70 -13.63
C LYS A 321 24.02 -5.91 -12.34
N PHE A 322 23.55 -6.41 -11.19
CA PHE A 322 23.72 -5.73 -9.91
C PHE A 322 25.14 -5.96 -9.36
N ASN A 323 26.06 -5.05 -9.66
CA ASN A 323 27.50 -5.21 -9.36
C ASN A 323 27.90 -4.85 -7.92
N TYR A 324 26.96 -4.41 -7.09
CA TYR A 324 27.18 -4.15 -5.67
C TYR A 324 27.19 -5.45 -4.85
N THR A 325 28.20 -6.30 -5.08
CA THR A 325 28.37 -7.56 -4.33
C THR A 325 29.28 -7.39 -3.12
N ASN A 326 30.21 -6.44 -3.20
CA ASN A 326 31.17 -6.13 -2.17
C ASN A 326 31.11 -4.61 -1.87
N PRO A 327 30.30 -4.17 -0.89
CA PRO A 327 30.27 -2.77 -0.48
C PRO A 327 31.69 -2.30 -0.10
N PRO A 328 32.02 -1.01 -0.28
CA PRO A 328 33.22 -0.46 0.32
C PRO A 328 33.22 -0.74 1.85
N GLN A 329 34.40 -0.81 2.48
CA GLN A 329 34.50 -1.04 3.94
C GLN A 329 34.08 0.18 4.78
N ASP A 330 33.29 1.09 4.21
CA ASP A 330 32.92 2.37 4.81
C ASP A 330 31.71 2.25 5.77
N SER A 331 30.81 1.29 5.55
CA SER A 331 29.72 1.01 6.49
C SER A 331 30.05 -0.15 7.43
N HIS A 332 29.97 0.09 8.73
CA HIS A 332 30.12 -0.92 9.78
C HIS A 332 28.80 -1.65 10.11
N LEU A 333 27.71 -1.31 9.43
CA LEU A 333 26.41 -1.92 9.68
C LEU A 333 26.30 -3.33 9.07
N PRO A 334 25.57 -4.24 9.73
CA PRO A 334 25.30 -5.57 9.18
C PRO A 334 24.47 -5.47 7.90
N ARG A 335 24.79 -6.34 6.93
CA ARG A 335 24.10 -6.44 5.64
C ARG A 335 22.75 -7.15 5.79
N VAL A 336 21.71 -6.39 6.11
CA VAL A 336 20.37 -6.97 6.37
C VAL A 336 19.50 -7.12 5.13
N ARG A 337 19.67 -6.26 4.11
CA ARG A 337 18.88 -6.27 2.86
C ARG A 337 19.72 -6.28 1.58
N THR A 338 21.05 -6.13 1.71
CA THR A 338 21.95 -5.95 0.57
C THR A 338 22.41 -7.26 -0.07
N HIS A 339 21.97 -8.42 0.41
CA HIS A 339 22.19 -9.72 -0.23
C HIS A 339 21.07 -10.11 -1.21
N VAL A 340 20.22 -9.16 -1.61
CA VAL A 340 19.05 -9.43 -2.47
C VAL A 340 19.42 -10.13 -3.77
N ARG A 341 20.54 -9.78 -4.40
CA ARG A 341 21.02 -10.41 -5.63
C ARG A 341 21.24 -11.90 -5.43
N GLU A 342 21.91 -12.28 -4.35
CA GLU A 342 22.27 -13.67 -4.09
C GLU A 342 21.04 -14.53 -3.81
N TYR A 343 19.99 -13.96 -3.19
CA TYR A 343 18.72 -14.64 -3.03
C TYR A 343 18.01 -14.89 -4.37
N VAL A 344 17.87 -13.85 -5.20
CA VAL A 344 17.11 -13.94 -6.47
C VAL A 344 17.83 -14.69 -7.59
N GLN A 345 19.13 -14.98 -7.44
CA GLN A 345 19.89 -15.84 -8.35
C GLN A 345 19.49 -17.31 -8.28
N ASN A 346 18.76 -17.74 -7.25
CA ASN A 346 18.27 -19.10 -7.15
C ASN A 346 17.06 -19.31 -8.06
N ASP A 347 17.07 -20.37 -8.86
CA ASP A 347 15.97 -20.69 -9.79
C ASP A 347 14.66 -21.03 -9.07
N VAL A 348 14.75 -21.74 -7.95
CA VAL A 348 13.60 -22.10 -7.12
C VAL A 348 13.97 -21.96 -5.65
N TYR A 349 13.13 -21.31 -4.85
CA TYR A 349 13.39 -21.15 -3.42
C TYR A 349 12.11 -21.00 -2.58
N VAL A 350 12.23 -21.31 -1.29
CA VAL A 350 11.18 -21.08 -0.30
C VAL A 350 11.14 -19.60 0.03
N ASN A 351 10.07 -18.93 -0.39
CA ASN A 351 9.84 -17.53 -0.05
C ASN A 351 9.46 -17.39 1.43
N ASN A 352 8.46 -18.15 1.89
CA ASN A 352 8.08 -18.24 3.30
C ASN A 352 7.60 -19.65 3.65
N LEU A 353 7.63 -19.96 4.93
CA LEU A 353 7.00 -21.13 5.54
C LEU A 353 6.84 -20.80 7.03
N GLN A 354 5.66 -20.30 7.40
CA GLN A 354 5.39 -19.80 8.74
C GLN A 354 4.05 -20.26 9.26
N ALA A 355 3.95 -20.36 10.58
CA ALA A 355 2.69 -20.56 11.30
C ALA A 355 2.33 -19.28 12.05
N ASN A 356 1.05 -18.91 12.02
CA ASN A 356 0.48 -17.73 12.66
C ASN A 356 -0.71 -18.14 13.52
N TYR A 357 -0.71 -17.76 14.79
CA TYR A 357 -1.85 -17.91 15.69
C TYR A 357 -2.49 -16.54 15.92
N PHE A 358 -3.74 -16.38 15.48
CA PHE A 358 -4.51 -15.14 15.57
C PHE A 358 -5.53 -15.19 16.69
N GLN A 359 -5.68 -14.10 17.43
CA GLN A 359 -6.64 -13.99 18.52
C GLN A 359 -7.24 -12.59 18.60
N HIS A 360 -8.57 -12.51 18.58
CA HIS A 360 -9.29 -11.35 19.08
C HIS A 360 -9.38 -11.44 20.62
N LEU A 361 -8.82 -10.43 21.30
CA LEU A 361 -8.70 -10.39 22.76
C LEU A 361 -9.84 -9.59 23.41
N GLY A 362 -10.74 -9.00 22.61
CA GLY A 362 -11.86 -8.19 23.06
C GLY A 362 -11.51 -6.70 23.20
N ASN A 363 -12.54 -5.85 23.22
CA ASN A 363 -12.42 -4.40 23.43
C ASN A 363 -11.42 -3.72 22.47
N GLY A 364 -11.46 -4.09 21.18
CA GLY A 364 -10.56 -3.56 20.17
C GLY A 364 -9.11 -4.08 20.22
N PHE A 365 -8.80 -5.08 21.04
CA PHE A 365 -7.48 -5.72 21.04
C PHE A 365 -7.44 -6.94 20.12
N TYR A 366 -6.46 -6.95 19.22
CA TYR A 366 -6.16 -8.03 18.29
C TYR A 366 -4.70 -8.44 18.49
N GLY A 367 -4.43 -9.74 18.53
CA GLY A 367 -3.09 -10.24 18.73
C GLY A 367 -2.74 -11.34 17.74
N GLN A 368 -1.45 -11.46 17.46
CA GLN A 368 -0.90 -12.62 16.77
C GLN A 368 0.43 -13.04 17.36
N VAL A 369 0.73 -14.33 17.29
CA VAL A 369 2.07 -14.88 17.47
C VAL A 369 2.43 -15.71 16.26
N TYR A 370 3.68 -15.62 15.80
CA TYR A 370 4.09 -16.28 14.58
C TYR A 370 5.52 -16.80 14.66
N GLY A 371 5.84 -17.76 13.80
CA GLY A 371 7.20 -18.26 13.66
C GLY A 371 7.42 -19.15 12.45
N GLY A 372 8.69 -19.30 12.07
CA GLY A 372 9.13 -20.07 10.92
C GLY A 372 10.06 -19.27 10.01
N TYR A 373 10.02 -19.55 8.71
CA TYR A 373 10.65 -18.73 7.68
C TYR A 373 9.66 -17.62 7.30
N LEU A 374 9.84 -16.44 7.90
CA LEU A 374 8.90 -15.32 7.80
C LEU A 374 8.90 -14.70 6.40
N GLU A 375 10.08 -14.65 5.78
CA GLU A 375 10.28 -14.09 4.46
C GLU A 375 11.56 -14.65 3.82
N THR A 376 11.86 -14.25 2.58
CA THR A 376 13.01 -14.75 1.82
C THR A 376 14.33 -14.60 2.58
N MET A 377 14.53 -13.50 3.31
CA MET A 377 15.81 -13.20 3.97
C MET A 377 15.89 -13.56 5.45
N PHE A 378 14.76 -13.73 6.13
CA PHE A 378 14.72 -13.92 7.59
C PHE A 378 13.71 -14.99 8.00
N GLY A 379 14.10 -15.77 8.99
CA GLY A 379 13.18 -16.59 9.78
C GLY A 379 13.31 -16.23 11.25
N GLY A 380 12.37 -16.66 12.07
CA GLY A 380 12.34 -16.28 13.47
C GLY A 380 11.00 -16.55 14.12
N ALA A 381 10.77 -15.88 15.24
CA ALA A 381 9.49 -15.88 15.92
C ALA A 381 9.18 -14.48 16.46
N GLY A 382 7.90 -14.16 16.54
CA GLY A 382 7.41 -12.82 16.87
C GLY A 382 6.03 -12.84 17.48
N ALA A 383 5.68 -11.72 18.08
CA ALA A 383 4.35 -11.45 18.60
C ALA A 383 3.97 -10.00 18.33
N GLU A 384 2.69 -9.78 18.05
CA GLU A 384 2.14 -8.45 17.78
C GLU A 384 0.80 -8.30 18.48
N VAL A 385 0.54 -7.08 18.97
CA VAL A 385 -0.76 -6.68 19.48
C VAL A 385 -1.15 -5.34 18.89
N LEU A 386 -2.40 -5.23 18.42
CA LEU A 386 -3.01 -4.02 17.91
C LEU A 386 -4.20 -3.66 18.80
N TYR A 387 -4.16 -2.45 19.36
CA TYR A 387 -5.31 -1.81 19.98
C TYR A 387 -5.94 -0.83 19.01
N ARG A 388 -7.13 -1.16 18.52
CA ARG A 388 -7.92 -0.37 17.58
C ARG A 388 -9.37 -0.32 18.08
N PRO A 389 -9.77 0.73 18.80
CA PRO A 389 -11.15 0.92 19.20
C PRO A 389 -12.07 1.09 17.98
N LEU A 390 -13.32 0.64 18.10
CA LEU A 390 -14.31 0.81 17.04
C LEU A 390 -14.48 2.28 16.66
N ASP A 391 -14.50 2.54 15.34
CA ASP A 391 -14.70 3.86 14.71
C ASP A 391 -13.74 4.96 15.20
N SER A 392 -12.67 4.58 15.90
CA SER A 392 -11.60 5.48 16.28
C SER A 392 -10.78 5.86 15.06
N ASN A 393 -10.36 7.11 15.02
CA ASN A 393 -9.44 7.62 14.03
C ASN A 393 -7.96 7.35 14.39
N TRP A 394 -7.70 6.64 15.48
CA TRP A 394 -6.36 6.24 15.91
C TRP A 394 -6.29 4.77 16.36
N ALA A 395 -5.08 4.20 16.32
CA ALA A 395 -4.78 2.87 16.83
C ALA A 395 -3.32 2.80 17.31
N PHE A 396 -2.99 1.81 18.15
CA PHE A 396 -1.63 1.54 18.59
C PHE A 396 -1.26 0.08 18.36
N GLY A 397 -0.12 -0.17 17.72
CA GLY A 397 0.47 -1.48 17.55
C GLY A 397 1.76 -1.63 18.34
N LEU A 398 2.00 -2.81 18.89
CA LEU A 398 3.28 -3.19 19.48
C LEU A 398 3.71 -4.53 18.89
N ASP A 399 4.91 -4.57 18.32
CA ASP A 399 5.55 -5.80 17.85
C ASP A 399 6.87 -6.07 18.57
N ALA A 400 7.18 -7.35 18.75
CA ALA A 400 8.46 -7.82 19.25
C ALA A 400 8.85 -9.12 18.57
N ASN A 401 10.09 -9.16 18.08
CA ASN A 401 10.57 -10.17 17.15
C ASN A 401 12.00 -10.59 17.50
N TYR A 402 12.28 -11.88 17.34
CA TYR A 402 13.64 -12.40 17.29
C TYR A 402 13.84 -13.12 15.97
N VAL A 403 14.67 -12.54 15.11
CA VAL A 403 14.89 -13.02 13.75
C VAL A 403 16.34 -13.37 13.52
N LYS A 404 16.53 -14.31 12.60
CA LYS A 404 17.83 -14.81 12.18
C LYS A 404 17.88 -14.80 10.66
N GLN A 405 18.97 -14.27 10.12
CA GLN A 405 19.11 -14.14 8.68
C GLN A 405 19.27 -15.53 8.05
N ARG A 406 18.52 -15.78 6.98
CA ARG A 406 18.60 -17.00 6.18
C ARG A 406 19.89 -16.97 5.36
N ASP A 407 20.38 -18.13 4.96
CA ASP A 407 21.59 -18.22 4.15
C ASP A 407 21.23 -18.16 2.66
N TRP A 408 21.89 -17.30 1.90
CA TRP A 408 21.55 -17.01 0.49
C TRP A 408 22.34 -17.86 -0.52
N ARG A 409 23.32 -18.65 -0.07
CA ARG A 409 24.34 -19.29 -0.95
C ARG A 409 23.78 -20.28 -1.96
N SER A 410 22.65 -20.92 -1.65
CA SER A 410 21.94 -21.81 -2.55
C SER A 410 20.49 -21.99 -2.10
N ALA A 411 19.62 -22.46 -2.99
CA ALA A 411 18.23 -22.81 -2.67
C ALA A 411 18.11 -23.75 -1.45
N LYS A 412 19.07 -24.67 -1.30
CA LYS A 412 19.13 -25.59 -0.15
C LYS A 412 19.62 -24.88 1.11
N ASP A 413 20.59 -23.97 0.98
CA ASP A 413 21.10 -23.18 2.10
C ASP A 413 20.11 -22.13 2.58
N MET A 414 19.15 -21.69 1.76
CA MET A 414 18.03 -20.84 2.19
C MET A 414 17.12 -21.46 3.25
N MET A 415 17.27 -22.76 3.51
CA MET A 415 16.64 -23.45 4.65
C MET A 415 17.50 -23.41 5.93
N LYS A 416 18.72 -22.87 5.85
CA LYS A 416 19.62 -22.66 6.97
C LYS A 416 19.65 -21.17 7.34
N PHE A 417 20.27 -20.90 8.47
CA PHE A 417 20.51 -19.56 8.96
C PHE A 417 22.00 -19.25 9.01
N THR A 418 22.36 -17.98 8.84
CA THR A 418 23.73 -17.47 9.06
C THR A 418 24.01 -17.35 10.55
N ASP A 419 25.10 -16.69 10.96
CA ASP A 419 25.33 -16.39 12.38
C ASP A 419 24.65 -15.09 12.84
N TYR A 420 24.08 -14.31 11.91
CA TYR A 420 23.43 -13.06 12.23
C TYR A 420 22.02 -13.28 12.79
N SER A 421 21.81 -12.84 14.03
CA SER A 421 20.49 -12.73 14.65
C SER A 421 20.30 -11.36 15.29
N VAL A 422 19.05 -10.93 15.35
CA VAL A 422 18.70 -9.60 15.85
C VAL A 422 17.31 -9.64 16.49
N LYS A 423 17.15 -8.83 17.55
CA LYS A 423 15.85 -8.52 18.13
C LYS A 423 15.30 -7.29 17.42
N THR A 424 14.06 -7.30 16.98
CA THR A 424 13.41 -6.11 16.43
C THR A 424 12.08 -5.90 17.15
N GLY A 425 11.55 -4.69 17.08
CA GLY A 425 10.29 -4.39 17.75
C GLY A 425 9.96 -2.92 17.67
N HIS A 426 8.70 -2.59 17.45
CA HIS A 426 8.23 -1.23 17.32
C HIS A 426 6.95 -0.99 18.10
N LEU A 427 6.85 0.21 18.67
CA LEU A 427 5.58 0.82 19.03
C LEU A 427 5.15 1.71 17.86
N THR A 428 3.98 1.45 17.30
CA THR A 428 3.44 2.19 16.15
C THR A 428 2.13 2.85 16.51
N ALA A 429 2.04 4.16 16.33
CA ALA A 429 0.80 4.92 16.37
C ALA A 429 0.25 5.09 14.95
N TYR A 430 -1.04 4.84 14.77
CA TYR A 430 -1.78 5.06 13.54
C TYR A 430 -2.77 6.18 13.76
N TRP A 431 -2.89 7.08 12.79
CA TRP A 431 -3.83 8.20 12.87
C TRP A 431 -4.41 8.56 11.50
N THR A 432 -5.72 8.75 11.45
CA THR A 432 -6.48 9.21 10.29
C THR A 432 -7.04 10.61 10.60
N PRO A 433 -6.38 11.68 10.14
CA PRO A 433 -6.81 13.05 10.43
C PRO A 433 -8.21 13.36 9.86
N SER A 434 -9.10 13.93 10.67
CA SER A 434 -10.45 14.30 10.24
C SER A 434 -10.47 15.39 9.15
N PHE A 435 -9.43 16.21 9.06
CA PHE A 435 -9.29 17.27 8.05
C PHE A 435 -8.72 16.77 6.71
N ALA A 436 -8.24 15.52 6.64
CA ALA A 436 -7.69 14.95 5.42
C ALA A 436 -8.22 13.53 5.22
N GLN A 437 -9.30 13.43 4.43
CA GLN A 437 -9.98 12.17 4.12
C GLN A 437 -8.99 11.16 3.52
N ASP A 438 -9.11 9.90 3.94
CA ASP A 438 -8.32 8.73 3.51
C ASP A 438 -6.80 8.89 3.58
N VAL A 439 -6.32 9.82 4.42
CA VAL A 439 -4.91 9.91 4.79
C VAL A 439 -4.67 9.07 6.03
N LEU A 440 -3.63 8.25 5.99
CA LEU A 440 -3.11 7.51 7.13
C LEU A 440 -1.71 8.03 7.46
N VAL A 441 -1.54 8.46 8.70
CA VAL A 441 -0.25 8.77 9.29
C VAL A 441 0.15 7.60 10.18
N LYS A 442 1.35 7.06 9.99
CA LYS A 442 1.95 6.07 10.88
C LYS A 442 3.23 6.63 11.47
N ALA A 443 3.38 6.52 12.78
CA ALA A 443 4.59 6.88 13.48
C ALA A 443 5.07 5.68 14.29
N SER A 444 6.23 5.13 13.94
CA SER A 444 6.80 3.95 14.57
C SER A 444 8.09 4.33 15.29
N VAL A 445 8.31 3.81 16.50
CA VAL A 445 9.58 3.93 17.24
C VAL A 445 10.02 2.57 17.73
N GLY A 446 11.30 2.23 17.55
CA GLY A 446 11.72 0.85 17.80
C GLY A 446 13.15 0.53 17.40
N GLN A 447 13.43 -0.77 17.34
CA GLN A 447 14.70 -1.33 16.87
C GLN A 447 14.51 -2.02 15.52
N TYR A 448 15.32 -1.61 14.56
CA TYR A 448 15.31 -2.07 13.17
C TYR A 448 16.21 -3.30 12.99
N LEU A 449 16.15 -3.88 11.78
CA LEU A 449 16.87 -5.11 11.45
C LEU A 449 18.38 -5.00 11.58
N ALA A 450 18.98 -3.83 11.38
CA ALA A 450 20.43 -3.67 11.57
C ALA A 450 20.84 -3.52 13.05
N GLY A 451 19.87 -3.56 13.97
CA GLY A 451 20.06 -3.42 15.42
C GLY A 451 20.04 -1.97 15.92
N ASP A 452 19.95 -1.01 15.00
CA ASP A 452 19.80 0.41 15.27
C ASP A 452 18.39 0.76 15.76
N LYS A 453 18.31 1.83 16.54
CA LYS A 453 17.07 2.31 17.16
C LYS A 453 16.69 3.65 16.60
N GLY A 454 15.42 3.84 16.30
CA GLY A 454 14.97 5.07 15.68
C GLY A 454 13.47 5.18 15.52
N GLY A 455 13.05 6.15 14.73
CA GLY A 455 11.67 6.43 14.42
C GLY A 455 11.41 6.53 12.92
N THR A 456 10.26 6.02 12.47
CA THR A 456 9.76 6.17 11.11
C THR A 456 8.47 6.96 11.13
N LEU A 457 8.35 7.96 10.26
CA LEU A 457 7.09 8.64 9.95
C LEU A 457 6.69 8.28 8.53
N GLU A 458 5.48 7.75 8.35
CA GLU A 458 4.87 7.44 7.07
C GLU A 458 3.56 8.22 6.92
N ILE A 459 3.34 8.81 5.75
CA ILE A 459 2.08 9.46 5.37
C ILE A 459 1.63 8.86 4.05
N ALA A 460 0.41 8.34 4.00
CA ALA A 460 -0.15 7.73 2.81
C ALA A 460 -1.59 8.19 2.55
N LYS A 461 -1.91 8.53 1.30
CA LYS A 461 -3.27 8.81 0.82
C LYS A 461 -3.77 7.62 0.02
N ARG A 462 -4.97 7.15 0.36
CA ARG A 462 -5.72 6.17 -0.42
C ARG A 462 -6.77 6.88 -1.26
N PHE A 463 -6.87 6.49 -2.52
CA PHE A 463 -7.87 6.99 -3.47
C PHE A 463 -9.04 6.02 -3.56
N ASP A 464 -10.18 6.45 -4.12
CA ASP A 464 -11.38 5.61 -4.24
C ASP A 464 -11.16 4.34 -5.09
N SER A 465 -10.26 4.42 -6.07
CA SER A 465 -9.78 3.25 -6.83
C SER A 465 -9.05 2.21 -5.99
N GLY A 466 -8.68 2.55 -4.76
CA GLY A 466 -7.85 1.77 -3.86
C GLY A 466 -6.34 1.97 -4.06
N VAL A 467 -5.93 2.76 -5.06
CA VAL A 467 -4.52 3.17 -5.20
C VAL A 467 -4.08 3.87 -3.91
N VAL A 468 -2.88 3.56 -3.44
CA VAL A 468 -2.26 4.23 -2.28
C VAL A 468 -0.97 4.89 -2.73
N VAL A 469 -0.83 6.18 -2.45
CA VAL A 469 0.42 6.92 -2.63
C VAL A 469 0.91 7.34 -1.26
N GLY A 470 2.13 6.95 -0.91
CA GLY A 470 2.70 7.27 0.39
C GLY A 470 4.18 7.59 0.33
N GLY A 471 4.65 8.23 1.39
CA GLY A 471 6.07 8.50 1.61
C GLY A 471 6.43 8.26 3.06
N TYR A 472 7.69 7.90 3.28
CA TYR A 472 8.22 7.67 4.61
C TYR A 472 9.61 8.27 4.80
N ALA A 473 9.96 8.55 6.05
CA ALA A 473 11.30 8.91 6.48
C ALA A 473 11.62 8.21 7.81
N THR A 474 12.81 7.64 7.91
CA THR A 474 13.30 6.89 9.08
C THR A 474 14.62 7.47 9.56
N ILE A 475 14.65 7.93 10.81
CA ILE A 475 15.84 8.46 11.47
C ILE A 475 16.21 7.51 12.60
N THR A 476 17.47 7.08 12.65
CA THR A 476 17.96 6.16 13.67
C THR A 476 19.20 6.72 14.37
N ASN A 477 19.71 6.01 15.37
CA ASN A 477 20.88 6.41 16.15
C ASN A 477 22.22 6.14 15.44
N VAL A 478 22.19 5.71 14.17
CA VAL A 478 23.38 5.51 13.34
C VAL A 478 23.91 6.87 12.89
N SER A 479 25.23 7.04 12.93
CA SER A 479 25.89 8.25 12.45
C SER A 479 25.84 8.37 10.92
N LYS A 480 25.96 9.58 10.38
CA LYS A 480 25.97 9.82 8.93
C LYS A 480 27.12 9.08 8.25
N GLU A 481 28.24 8.97 8.96
CA GLU A 481 29.45 8.27 8.52
C GLU A 481 29.23 6.76 8.40
N GLU A 482 28.48 6.15 9.32
CA GLU A 482 28.16 4.72 9.30
C GLU A 482 27.04 4.35 8.32
N TYR A 483 26.16 5.31 8.02
CA TYR A 483 25.04 5.15 7.10
C TYR A 483 25.49 5.13 5.61
N GLY A 484 26.62 5.78 5.30
CA GLY A 484 27.18 5.85 3.95
C GLY A 484 26.58 7.00 3.13
N GLU A 485 25.51 6.73 2.36
CA GLU A 485 24.83 7.73 1.52
C GLU A 485 23.61 8.36 2.23
N GLY A 486 23.78 9.58 2.73
CA GLY A 486 22.72 10.40 3.32
C GLY A 486 22.61 10.30 4.84
N ASP A 487 21.68 11.10 5.38
CA ASP A 487 21.52 11.27 6.82
C ASP A 487 20.43 10.37 7.44
N PHE A 488 19.51 9.85 6.61
CA PHE A 488 18.32 9.11 7.03
C PHE A 488 17.67 8.36 5.86
N THR A 489 16.93 7.27 6.14
CA THR A 489 16.22 6.51 5.10
C THR A 489 14.97 7.27 4.68
N LYS A 490 14.67 7.36 3.38
CA LYS A 490 13.42 7.94 2.87
C LYS A 490 12.97 7.26 1.59
N GLY A 491 11.67 7.27 1.34
CA GLY A 491 11.12 6.69 0.12
C GLY A 491 9.72 7.19 -0.18
N VAL A 492 9.32 7.06 -1.44
CA VAL A 492 7.95 7.26 -1.92
C VAL A 492 7.53 5.97 -2.59
N TYR A 493 6.28 5.56 -2.40
CA TYR A 493 5.74 4.36 -2.98
C TYR A 493 4.34 4.60 -3.55
N VAL A 494 3.99 3.78 -4.53
CA VAL A 494 2.64 3.70 -5.10
C VAL A 494 2.23 2.24 -5.07
N SER A 495 1.08 1.95 -4.46
CA SER A 495 0.45 0.63 -4.49
C SER A 495 -0.81 0.72 -5.33
N VAL A 496 -0.92 -0.14 -6.33
CA VAL A 496 -2.10 -0.25 -7.20
C VAL A 496 -2.74 -1.60 -6.91
N PRO A 497 -4.00 -1.63 -6.41
CA PRO A 497 -4.67 -2.85 -5.95
C PRO A 497 -5.15 -3.75 -7.08
#